data_AF-A0A6J4MVN0-F1
#
_entry.id   AF-A0A6J4MVN0-F1
#
_cell.length_a   1.000
_cell.length_b   1.000
_cell.length_c   1.000
_cell.angle_alpha   90.00
_cell.angle_beta   90.00
_cell.angle_gamma   90.00
#
_symmetry.space_group_name_H-M   'P 1'
#
loop_
_entity.id
_entity.type
_entity.pdbx_description
1 polymer ?
#
loop_
_entity_poly.entity_id
_entity_poly.type
_entity_poly.pdbx_seq_one_letter_code
_entity_poly.pdbx_strand_id
1 'polypeptide(L)'
;DSTYRLLAAVQELAAARLEGAIPTLIAALSYNNPGAAVAAVDGLIQLGEPSIPALLEQLDLHNYTARAWAIRALAGIGDPRGLVTLLGVATADFSPSVRRAAARGLGMMKWHWFPDDLLEIAQEEALEALLFVAQQDEEWVVRYAAIMGLQALAKAIAATHPDWRSHIQSHLEQIAANDVNWAVRARIWMAQQHLQVEATHTPAAVTQPSPLSATDWQSILEKLYDRKKQEQLVLAEGDPRRYRTLAASMAQPSDGVQV
;
A
#
# COMPACT_ATOMS: atom_id res chain seq x y z
N ASP A 1 29.91 11.45 -19.84
CA ASP A 1 28.54 10.94 -19.99
C ASP A 1 27.63 11.59 -18.96
N SER A 2 26.54 12.24 -19.38
CA SER A 2 25.63 13.01 -18.51
C SER A 2 24.84 12.11 -17.56
N THR A 3 24.50 10.89 -17.97
CA THR A 3 23.81 9.89 -17.14
C THR A 3 24.61 9.51 -15.91
N TYR A 4 25.92 9.25 -16.08
CA TYR A 4 26.81 8.89 -14.99
C TYR A 4 27.05 10.07 -14.04
N ARG A 5 27.16 11.30 -14.57
CA ARG A 5 27.31 12.51 -13.76
C ARG A 5 26.08 12.80 -12.90
N LEU A 6 24.88 12.63 -13.46
CA LEU A 6 23.64 12.79 -12.69
C LEU A 6 23.56 11.76 -11.56
N LEU A 7 23.86 10.49 -11.86
CA LEU A 7 23.92 9.45 -10.83
C LEU A 7 24.89 9.81 -9.70
N ALA A 8 26.13 10.16 -10.04
CA ALA A 8 27.15 10.52 -9.06
C ALA A 8 26.73 11.73 -8.21
N ALA A 9 26.19 12.78 -8.84
CA ALA A 9 25.71 13.97 -8.12
C ALA A 9 24.57 13.64 -7.15
N VAL A 10 23.62 12.78 -7.55
CA VAL A 10 22.52 12.36 -6.67
C VAL A 10 23.04 11.47 -5.53
N GLN A 11 24.02 10.60 -5.78
CA GLN A 11 24.66 9.80 -4.74
C GLN A 11 25.38 10.66 -3.70
N GLU A 12 26.14 11.67 -4.15
CA GLU A 12 26.81 12.62 -3.25
C GLU A 12 25.78 13.42 -2.43
N LEU A 13 24.70 13.88 -3.08
CA LEU A 13 23.63 14.60 -2.42
C LEU A 13 22.92 13.75 -1.36
N ALA A 14 22.59 12.49 -1.68
CA ALA A 14 22.01 11.54 -0.73
C ALA A 14 22.96 11.26 0.45
N ALA A 15 24.25 11.07 0.17
CA ALA A 15 25.27 10.82 1.18
C ALA A 15 25.50 12.01 2.12
N ALA A 16 25.22 13.24 1.67
CA ALA A 16 25.33 14.44 2.49
C ALA A 16 24.27 14.50 3.62
N ARG A 17 23.14 13.78 3.49
CA ARG A 17 22.06 13.71 4.50
C ARG A 17 21.57 15.07 4.99
N LEU A 18 21.51 16.05 4.10
CA LEU A 18 21.01 17.37 4.40
C LEU A 18 19.51 17.43 4.12
N GLU A 19 18.69 17.85 5.07
CA GLU A 19 17.24 18.05 4.83
C GLU A 19 16.98 19.05 3.69
N GLY A 20 17.86 20.06 3.53
CA GLY A 20 17.80 20.99 2.40
C GLY A 20 17.97 20.33 1.02
N ALA A 21 18.44 19.08 0.95
CA ALA A 21 18.54 18.31 -0.28
C ALA A 21 17.23 17.65 -0.71
N ILE A 22 16.23 17.55 0.18
CA ILE A 22 14.97 16.82 -0.08
C ILE A 22 14.30 17.25 -1.38
N PRO A 23 14.07 18.56 -1.67
CA PRO A 23 13.45 18.97 -2.92
C PRO A 23 14.25 18.56 -4.16
N THR A 24 15.58 18.58 -4.07
CA THR A 24 16.46 18.20 -5.18
C THR A 24 16.48 16.68 -5.40
N LEU A 25 16.43 15.89 -4.32
CA LEU A 25 16.28 14.43 -4.41
C LEU A 25 14.93 14.05 -5.03
N ILE A 26 13.84 14.75 -4.67
CA ILE A 26 12.53 14.53 -5.28
C ILE A 26 12.54 14.92 -6.76
N ALA A 27 13.14 16.06 -7.12
CA ALA A 27 13.27 16.47 -8.52
C ALA A 27 14.05 15.43 -9.36
N ALA A 28 15.02 14.75 -8.75
CA ALA A 28 15.79 13.71 -9.43
C ALA A 28 14.95 12.50 -9.86
N LEU A 29 13.82 12.25 -9.20
CA LEU A 29 12.91 11.14 -9.52
C LEU A 29 12.22 11.31 -10.89
N SER A 30 12.14 12.55 -11.38
CA SER A 30 11.50 12.89 -12.66
C SER A 30 12.42 12.74 -13.86
N TYR A 31 13.73 12.57 -13.66
CA TYR A 31 14.67 12.35 -14.75
C TYR A 31 14.65 10.91 -15.25
N ASN A 32 14.87 10.73 -16.56
CA ASN A 32 14.99 9.42 -17.19
C ASN A 32 16.34 8.75 -16.88
N ASN A 33 16.61 8.51 -15.59
CA ASN A 33 17.82 7.85 -15.09
C ASN A 33 17.47 6.96 -13.89
N PRO A 34 17.21 5.65 -14.12
CA PRO A 34 16.82 4.73 -13.05
C PRO A 34 17.85 4.62 -11.92
N GLY A 35 19.15 4.73 -12.23
CA GLY A 35 20.19 4.70 -11.21
C GLY A 35 20.10 5.90 -10.28
N ALA A 36 19.94 7.10 -10.85
CA ALA A 36 19.78 8.32 -10.06
C ALA A 36 18.48 8.29 -9.24
N ALA A 37 17.38 7.79 -9.79
CA ALA A 37 16.13 7.64 -9.05
C ALA A 37 16.26 6.67 -7.86
N VAL A 38 16.97 5.54 -8.02
CA VAL A 38 17.27 4.63 -6.90
C VAL A 38 18.09 5.33 -5.83
N ALA A 39 19.17 6.02 -6.21
CA ALA A 39 20.00 6.76 -5.25
C ALA A 39 19.22 7.86 -4.52
N ALA A 40 18.33 8.56 -5.22
CA ALA A 40 17.45 9.57 -4.63
C ALA A 40 16.46 8.95 -3.64
N VAL A 41 15.81 7.84 -4.00
CA VAL A 41 14.91 7.10 -3.09
C VAL A 41 15.64 6.63 -1.85
N ASP A 42 16.83 6.05 -1.99
CA ASP A 42 17.63 5.59 -0.85
C ASP A 42 18.03 6.76 0.06
N GLY A 43 18.39 7.91 -0.52
CA GLY A 43 18.66 9.15 0.21
C GLY A 43 17.44 9.67 0.98
N LEU A 44 16.26 9.69 0.34
CA LEU A 44 15.00 10.12 0.96
C LEU A 44 14.58 9.19 2.11
N ILE A 45 14.76 7.88 1.96
CA ILE A 45 14.51 6.89 3.01
C ILE A 45 15.47 7.09 4.18
N GLN A 46 16.75 7.37 3.90
CA GLN A 46 17.77 7.60 4.92
C GLN A 46 17.52 8.90 5.71
N LEU A 47 17.00 9.94 5.05
CA LEU A 47 16.55 11.16 5.70
C LEU A 47 15.30 10.89 6.56
N GLY A 48 14.40 10.05 6.09
CA GLY A 48 13.28 9.53 6.88
C GLY A 48 12.12 10.53 6.98
N GLU A 49 11.67 10.78 8.20
CA GLU A 49 10.49 11.60 8.52
C GLU A 49 10.47 12.99 7.86
N PRO A 50 11.58 13.77 7.82
CA PRO A 50 11.59 15.09 7.19
C PRO A 50 11.25 15.07 5.69
N SER A 51 11.42 13.93 5.01
CA SER A 51 11.09 13.77 3.59
C SER A 51 9.58 13.73 3.32
N ILE A 52 8.76 13.39 4.33
CA ILE A 52 7.34 13.07 4.15
C ILE A 52 6.51 14.24 3.64
N PRO A 53 6.56 15.46 4.22
CA PRO A 53 5.75 16.58 3.73
C PRO A 53 6.00 16.87 2.25
N ALA A 54 7.29 16.98 1.87
CA ALA A 54 7.66 17.25 0.48
C ALA A 54 7.26 16.11 -0.45
N LEU A 55 7.40 14.85 -0.03
CA LEU A 55 6.95 13.70 -0.81
C LEU A 55 5.44 13.67 -1.02
N LEU A 56 4.63 14.13 -0.06
CA LEU A 56 3.18 14.18 -0.18
C LEU A 56 2.70 15.36 -1.05
N GLU A 57 3.41 16.48 -0.99
CA GLU A 57 3.09 17.69 -1.77
C GLU A 57 3.54 17.59 -3.25
N GLN A 58 4.66 16.91 -3.51
CA GLN A 58 5.31 16.91 -4.84
C GLN A 58 5.05 15.65 -5.66
N LEU A 59 3.98 14.89 -5.36
CA LEU A 59 3.59 13.75 -6.19
C LEU A 59 3.17 14.24 -7.59
N ASP A 60 4.02 13.97 -8.58
CA ASP A 60 3.73 14.31 -9.97
C ASP A 60 2.56 13.44 -10.48
N LEU A 61 1.42 14.09 -10.68
CA LEU A 61 0.19 13.45 -11.16
C LEU A 61 0.30 13.03 -12.64
N HIS A 62 1.20 13.65 -13.40
CA HIS A 62 1.35 13.42 -14.84
C HIS A 62 2.51 12.48 -15.18
N ASN A 63 3.53 12.39 -14.33
CA ASN A 63 4.67 11.49 -14.50
C ASN A 63 4.55 10.25 -13.60
N TYR A 64 3.97 9.17 -14.13
CA TYR A 64 3.81 7.93 -13.36
C TYR A 64 5.13 7.28 -12.94
N THR A 65 6.23 7.50 -13.68
CA THR A 65 7.54 6.97 -13.33
C THR A 65 8.07 7.69 -12.08
N ALA A 66 8.03 9.02 -12.07
CA ALA A 66 8.40 9.82 -10.91
C ALA A 66 7.52 9.49 -9.70
N ARG A 67 6.21 9.37 -9.92
CA ARG A 67 5.25 8.97 -8.88
C ARG A 67 5.56 7.59 -8.31
N ALA A 68 5.88 6.60 -9.13
CA ALA A 68 6.25 5.27 -8.64
C ALA A 68 7.49 5.30 -7.73
N TRP A 69 8.48 6.14 -8.06
CA TRP A 69 9.66 6.33 -7.21
C TRP A 69 9.33 7.07 -5.91
N ALA A 70 8.51 8.12 -5.97
CA ALA A 70 8.08 8.86 -4.78
C ALA A 70 7.27 7.97 -3.82
N ILE A 71 6.33 7.16 -4.35
CA ILE A 71 5.60 6.16 -3.56
C ILE A 71 6.54 5.11 -2.98
N ARG A 72 7.59 4.71 -3.70
CA ARG A 72 8.62 3.79 -3.18
C ARG A 72 9.41 4.42 -2.02
N ALA A 73 9.71 5.71 -2.07
CA ALA A 73 10.33 6.43 -0.96
C ALA A 73 9.38 6.47 0.26
N LEU A 74 8.10 6.85 0.07
CA LEU A 74 7.08 6.82 1.12
C LEU A 74 6.96 5.42 1.77
N ALA A 75 6.90 4.37 0.94
CA ALA A 75 6.83 2.98 1.38
C ALA A 75 8.07 2.57 2.19
N GLY A 76 9.26 3.04 1.81
CA GLY A 76 10.50 2.76 2.52
C GLY A 76 10.62 3.50 3.86
N ILE A 77 10.04 4.69 3.98
CA ILE A 77 10.00 5.46 5.24
C ILE A 77 8.96 4.89 6.21
N GLY A 78 7.82 4.44 5.69
CA GLY A 78 6.76 3.78 6.47
C GLY A 78 6.04 4.72 7.44
N ASP A 79 6.03 6.03 7.17
CA ASP A 79 5.41 7.04 8.02
C ASP A 79 3.86 7.02 7.90
N PRO A 80 3.13 7.06 9.03
CA PRO A 80 1.66 7.07 9.07
C PRO A 80 1.00 8.17 8.23
N ARG A 81 1.64 9.34 8.07
CA ARG A 81 1.11 10.43 7.23
C ARG A 81 0.97 10.01 5.75
N GLY A 82 1.69 8.98 5.31
CA GLY A 82 1.59 8.41 3.98
C GLY A 82 0.44 7.41 3.78
N LEU A 83 -0.26 6.98 4.84
CA LEU A 83 -1.25 5.89 4.78
C LEU A 83 -2.33 6.14 3.72
N VAL A 84 -3.02 7.28 3.79
CA VAL A 84 -4.16 7.57 2.90
C VAL A 84 -3.73 7.65 1.44
N THR A 85 -2.56 8.24 1.18
CA THR A 85 -1.97 8.28 -0.17
C THR A 85 -1.69 6.87 -0.69
N LEU A 86 -1.08 6.01 0.14
CA LEU A 86 -0.80 4.62 -0.22
C LEU A 86 -2.09 3.82 -0.49
N LEU A 87 -3.13 3.99 0.33
CA LEU A 87 -4.44 3.35 0.13
C LEU A 87 -5.06 3.76 -1.22
N GLY A 88 -5.07 5.06 -1.52
CA GLY A 88 -5.63 5.59 -2.76
C GLY A 88 -4.88 5.09 -4.00
N VAL A 89 -3.55 5.21 -4.01
CA VAL A 89 -2.78 4.81 -5.19
C VAL A 89 -2.63 3.29 -5.34
N ALA A 90 -2.75 2.50 -4.27
CA ALA A 90 -2.76 1.04 -4.37
C ALA A 90 -3.99 0.51 -5.11
N THR A 91 -5.14 1.15 -4.92
CA THR A 91 -6.44 0.66 -5.41
C THR A 91 -6.89 1.32 -6.71
N ALA A 92 -6.39 2.53 -7.02
CA ALA A 92 -6.92 3.34 -8.12
C ALA A 92 -5.88 3.90 -9.11
N ASP A 93 -4.57 3.80 -8.86
CA ASP A 93 -3.60 4.35 -9.81
C ASP A 93 -3.54 3.53 -11.10
N PHE A 94 -3.56 4.20 -12.26
CA PHE A 94 -3.50 3.53 -13.54
C PHE A 94 -2.18 2.77 -13.77
N SER A 95 -1.09 3.21 -13.12
CA SER A 95 0.24 2.63 -13.31
C SER A 95 0.48 1.44 -12.39
N PRO A 96 0.74 0.24 -12.93
CA PRO A 96 1.04 -0.94 -12.12
C PRO A 96 2.28 -0.76 -11.23
N SER A 97 3.26 0.03 -11.70
CA SER A 97 4.46 0.31 -10.90
C SER A 97 4.15 1.13 -9.65
N VAL A 98 3.20 2.06 -9.74
CA VAL A 98 2.71 2.85 -8.60
C VAL A 98 1.91 1.97 -7.65
N ARG A 99 0.92 1.22 -8.17
CA ARG A 99 0.10 0.30 -7.34
C ARG A 99 0.96 -0.72 -6.60
N ARG A 100 1.94 -1.31 -7.27
CA ARG A 100 2.90 -2.26 -6.68
C ARG A 100 3.71 -1.62 -5.53
N ALA A 101 4.21 -0.41 -5.73
CA ALA A 101 4.97 0.30 -4.69
C ALA A 101 4.08 0.61 -3.49
N ALA A 102 2.82 1.00 -3.72
CA ALA A 102 1.85 1.31 -2.69
C ALA A 102 1.44 0.08 -1.88
N ALA A 103 1.10 -1.03 -2.53
CA ALA A 103 0.76 -2.29 -1.88
C ALA A 103 1.90 -2.81 -0.98
N ARG A 104 3.14 -2.65 -1.42
CA ARG A 104 4.32 -2.93 -0.58
C ARG A 104 4.41 -1.96 0.60
N GLY A 105 4.17 -0.67 0.37
CA GLY A 105 4.21 0.37 1.40
C GLY A 105 3.21 0.15 2.53
N LEU A 106 1.99 -0.30 2.23
CA LEU A 106 1.00 -0.67 3.25
C LEU A 106 1.54 -1.76 4.19
N GLY A 107 2.30 -2.73 3.69
CA GLY A 107 2.95 -3.75 4.52
C GLY A 107 4.15 -3.26 5.35
N MET A 108 4.78 -2.15 4.95
CA MET A 108 5.98 -1.61 5.59
C MET A 108 5.68 -0.46 6.57
N MET A 109 4.40 -0.14 6.77
CA MET A 109 3.96 0.90 7.67
C MET A 109 4.44 0.67 9.10
N LYS A 110 4.84 1.74 9.79
CA LYS A 110 5.22 1.71 11.20
C LYS A 110 3.98 1.64 12.09
N TRP A 111 3.31 0.48 12.11
CA TRP A 111 2.09 0.26 12.90
C TRP A 111 2.24 0.61 14.38
N HIS A 112 3.42 0.38 14.96
CA HIS A 112 3.73 0.73 16.35
C HIS A 112 3.75 2.24 16.65
N TRP A 113 3.70 3.11 15.63
CA TRP A 113 3.55 4.55 15.84
C TRP A 113 2.11 4.98 16.05
N PHE A 114 1.13 4.21 15.57
CA PHE A 114 -0.28 4.59 15.67
C PHE A 114 -0.76 4.54 17.12
N PRO A 115 -1.56 5.52 17.56
CA PRO A 115 -2.28 5.40 18.82
C PRO A 115 -3.37 4.32 18.70
N ASP A 116 -3.70 3.67 19.81
CA ASP A 116 -4.58 2.49 19.83
C ASP A 116 -5.96 2.77 19.20
N ASP A 117 -6.50 3.98 19.38
CA ASP A 117 -7.79 4.42 18.86
C ASP A 117 -7.83 4.57 17.32
N LEU A 118 -6.68 4.81 16.69
CA LEU A 118 -6.54 4.90 15.23
C LEU A 118 -5.98 3.62 14.60
N LEU A 119 -5.23 2.83 15.38
CA LEU A 119 -4.50 1.66 14.87
C LEU A 119 -5.42 0.64 14.23
N GLU A 120 -6.52 0.28 14.88
CA GLU A 120 -7.48 -0.72 14.37
C GLU A 120 -8.08 -0.28 13.04
N ILE A 121 -8.57 0.97 12.97
CA ILE A 121 -9.14 1.56 11.75
C ILE A 121 -8.11 1.56 10.61
N ALA A 122 -6.88 1.99 10.89
CA ALA A 122 -5.83 2.06 9.89
C ALA A 122 -5.42 0.67 9.37
N GLN A 123 -5.37 -0.34 10.24
CA GLN A 123 -5.05 -1.71 9.87
C GLN A 123 -6.18 -2.38 9.09
N GLU A 124 -7.44 -2.10 9.44
CA GLU A 124 -8.62 -2.58 8.71
C GLU A 124 -8.62 -2.06 7.28
N GLU A 125 -8.46 -0.75 7.08
CA GLU A 125 -8.43 -0.12 5.76
C GLU A 125 -7.26 -0.66 4.90
N ALA A 126 -6.09 -0.88 5.52
CA ALA A 126 -4.96 -1.50 4.84
C ALA A 126 -5.22 -2.97 4.48
N LEU A 127 -5.88 -3.73 5.36
CA LEU A 127 -6.28 -5.11 5.11
C LEU A 127 -7.23 -5.19 3.91
N GLU A 128 -8.30 -4.39 3.92
CA GLU A 128 -9.29 -4.36 2.84
C GLU A 128 -8.65 -4.00 1.49
N ALA A 129 -7.84 -2.93 1.46
CA ALA A 129 -7.13 -2.51 0.25
C ALA A 129 -6.20 -3.61 -0.27
N LEU A 130 -5.43 -4.26 0.62
CA LEU A 130 -4.50 -5.32 0.23
C LEU A 130 -5.21 -6.59 -0.26
N LEU A 131 -6.32 -6.98 0.37
CA LEU A 131 -7.14 -8.11 -0.09
C LEU A 131 -7.76 -7.82 -1.47
N PHE A 132 -8.32 -6.61 -1.64
CA PHE A 132 -8.85 -6.16 -2.93
C PHE A 132 -7.78 -6.25 -4.03
N VAL A 133 -6.60 -5.67 -3.81
CA VAL A 133 -5.51 -5.69 -4.79
C VAL A 133 -5.01 -7.11 -5.04
N ALA A 134 -4.84 -7.92 -4.00
CA ALA A 134 -4.38 -9.31 -4.14
C ALA A 134 -5.33 -10.17 -4.98
N GLN A 135 -6.63 -9.86 -4.97
CA GLN A 135 -7.63 -10.65 -5.68
C GLN A 135 -8.00 -10.08 -7.06
N GLN A 136 -8.03 -8.76 -7.22
CA GLN A 136 -8.65 -8.11 -8.38
C GLN A 136 -7.65 -7.47 -9.35
N ASP A 137 -6.40 -7.20 -8.94
CA ASP A 137 -5.46 -6.49 -9.82
C ASP A 137 -5.10 -7.34 -11.05
N GLU A 138 -5.16 -6.76 -12.23
CA GLU A 138 -4.85 -7.44 -13.49
C GLU A 138 -3.38 -7.86 -13.57
N GLU A 139 -2.49 -7.09 -12.93
CA GLU A 139 -1.05 -7.28 -13.01
C GLU A 139 -0.54 -8.19 -11.89
N TRP A 140 0.01 -9.35 -12.28
CA TRP A 140 0.50 -10.33 -11.33
C TRP A 140 1.58 -9.78 -10.39
N VAL A 141 2.40 -8.83 -10.85
CA VAL A 141 3.43 -8.18 -10.03
C VAL A 141 2.83 -7.33 -8.91
N VAL A 142 1.64 -6.78 -9.12
CA VAL A 142 0.93 -5.98 -8.12
C VAL A 142 0.26 -6.91 -7.11
N ARG A 143 -0.41 -7.98 -7.57
CA ARG A 143 -0.94 -9.03 -6.69
C ARG A 143 0.15 -9.64 -5.80
N TYR A 144 1.31 -9.94 -6.38
CA TYR A 144 2.50 -10.40 -5.65
C TYR A 144 2.89 -9.43 -4.52
N ALA A 145 2.93 -8.13 -4.80
CA ALA A 145 3.26 -7.12 -3.80
C ALA A 145 2.16 -6.98 -2.72
N ALA A 146 0.89 -7.10 -3.09
CA ALA A 146 -0.20 -7.12 -2.12
C ALA A 146 -0.10 -8.33 -1.16
N ILE A 147 0.29 -9.50 -1.64
CA ILE A 147 0.57 -10.66 -0.78
C ILE A 147 1.76 -10.41 0.15
N MET A 148 2.78 -9.64 -0.30
CA MET A 148 3.83 -9.17 0.61
C MET A 148 3.27 -8.27 1.70
N GLY A 149 2.39 -7.34 1.34
CA GLY A 149 1.70 -6.47 2.28
C GLY A 149 0.88 -7.26 3.30
N LEU A 150 0.04 -8.18 2.83
CA LEU A 150 -0.80 -9.05 3.66
C LEU A 150 0.03 -9.89 4.63
N GLN A 151 1.15 -10.46 4.18
CA GLN A 151 2.03 -11.21 5.07
C GLN A 151 2.59 -10.30 6.17
N ALA A 152 3.05 -9.10 5.85
CA ALA A 152 3.60 -8.19 6.84
C ALA A 152 2.53 -7.69 7.83
N LEU A 153 1.34 -7.36 7.34
CA LEU A 153 0.21 -6.97 8.17
C LEU A 153 -0.24 -8.11 9.08
N ALA A 154 -0.34 -9.35 8.56
CA ALA A 154 -0.67 -10.54 9.34
C ALA A 154 0.30 -10.78 10.50
N LYS A 155 1.57 -10.37 10.37
CA LYS A 155 2.55 -10.39 11.46
C LYS A 155 2.28 -9.29 12.47
N ALA A 156 2.03 -8.07 12.00
CA ALA A 156 1.77 -6.91 12.86
C ALA A 156 0.52 -7.10 13.73
N ILE A 157 -0.53 -7.74 13.20
CA ILE A 157 -1.81 -7.97 13.90
C ILE A 157 -1.88 -9.32 14.61
N ALA A 158 -0.82 -10.13 14.58
CA ALA A 158 -0.88 -11.52 15.04
C ALA A 158 -1.31 -11.66 16.51
N ALA A 159 -0.88 -10.72 17.36
CA ALA A 159 -1.19 -10.71 18.78
C ALA A 159 -2.51 -10.00 19.12
N THR A 160 -2.94 -9.03 18.30
CA THR A 160 -4.11 -8.19 18.56
C THR A 160 -5.38 -8.67 17.86
N HIS A 161 -5.26 -9.21 16.65
CA HIS A 161 -6.39 -9.64 15.81
C HIS A 161 -6.15 -11.03 15.18
N PRO A 162 -6.19 -12.12 15.97
CA PRO A 162 -6.00 -13.49 15.45
C PRO A 162 -7.05 -13.90 14.41
N ASP A 163 -8.28 -13.37 14.51
CA ASP A 163 -9.34 -13.61 13.54
C ASP A 163 -9.00 -13.01 12.17
N TRP A 164 -8.47 -11.79 12.14
CA TRP A 164 -8.03 -11.14 10.89
C TRP A 164 -6.86 -11.88 10.27
N ARG A 165 -5.91 -12.36 11.08
CA ARG A 165 -4.82 -13.22 10.60
C ARG A 165 -5.35 -14.49 9.94
N SER A 166 -6.36 -15.13 10.53
CA SER A 166 -7.00 -16.32 9.99
C SER A 166 -7.76 -16.01 8.69
N HIS A 167 -8.42 -14.84 8.63
CA HIS A 167 -9.07 -14.36 7.43
C HIS A 167 -8.08 -14.16 6.27
N ILE A 168 -6.93 -13.53 6.52
CA ILE A 168 -5.83 -13.39 5.54
C ILE A 168 -5.40 -14.78 5.04
N GLN A 169 -5.14 -15.72 5.94
CA GLN A 169 -4.69 -17.07 5.56
C GLN A 169 -5.70 -17.78 4.66
N SER A 170 -6.99 -17.75 5.02
CA SER A 170 -8.06 -18.35 4.21
C SER A 170 -8.16 -17.72 2.83
N HIS A 171 -8.05 -16.39 2.74
CA HIS A 171 -8.11 -15.70 1.45
C HIS A 171 -6.88 -16.02 0.57
N LEU A 172 -5.69 -16.11 1.18
CA LEU A 172 -4.49 -16.53 0.48
C LEU A 172 -4.63 -17.96 -0.09
N GLU A 173 -5.22 -18.90 0.65
CA GLU A 173 -5.50 -20.26 0.14
C GLU A 173 -6.41 -20.24 -1.09
N GLN A 174 -7.47 -19.42 -1.05
CA GLN A 174 -8.38 -19.24 -2.18
C GLN A 174 -7.65 -18.67 -3.41
N ILE A 175 -6.78 -17.67 -3.24
CA ILE A 175 -6.00 -17.11 -4.34
C ILE A 175 -4.99 -18.16 -4.86
N ALA A 176 -4.30 -18.91 -3.98
CA ALA A 176 -3.33 -19.92 -4.40
C ALA A 176 -3.94 -21.04 -5.25
N ALA A 177 -5.19 -21.42 -4.95
CA ALA A 177 -5.91 -22.42 -5.75
C ALA A 177 -6.27 -21.92 -7.16
N ASN A 178 -6.57 -20.62 -7.29
CA ASN A 178 -7.25 -20.07 -8.47
C ASN A 178 -6.39 -19.16 -9.36
N ASP A 179 -5.38 -18.47 -8.83
CA ASP A 179 -4.60 -17.47 -9.60
C ASP A 179 -3.87 -18.13 -10.77
N VAL A 180 -3.92 -17.57 -11.97
CA VAL A 180 -3.26 -18.17 -13.14
C VAL A 180 -1.73 -18.09 -13.10
N ASN A 181 -1.17 -17.21 -12.28
CA ASN A 181 0.26 -16.91 -12.25
C ASN A 181 1.01 -17.71 -11.19
N TRP A 182 1.99 -18.50 -11.62
CA TRP A 182 2.82 -19.33 -10.73
C TRP A 182 3.63 -18.53 -9.70
N ALA A 183 4.12 -17.33 -10.05
CA ALA A 183 4.88 -16.50 -9.11
C ALA A 183 3.99 -16.01 -7.96
N VAL A 184 2.71 -15.72 -8.25
CA VAL A 184 1.72 -15.36 -7.23
C VAL A 184 1.46 -16.56 -6.30
N ARG A 185 1.19 -17.75 -6.86
CA ARG A 185 1.00 -18.97 -6.05
C ARG A 185 2.22 -19.29 -5.18
N ALA A 186 3.42 -19.23 -5.75
CA ALA A 186 4.66 -19.46 -5.02
C ALA A 186 4.87 -18.43 -3.90
N ARG A 187 4.52 -17.16 -4.15
CA ARG A 187 4.59 -16.11 -3.14
C ARG A 187 3.65 -16.35 -1.98
N ILE A 188 2.45 -16.84 -2.24
CA ILE A 188 1.47 -17.22 -1.23
C ILE A 188 1.98 -18.37 -0.39
N TRP A 189 2.47 -19.44 -1.03
CA TRP A 189 3.04 -20.58 -0.33
C TRP A 189 4.16 -20.14 0.62
N MET A 190 5.07 -19.26 0.17
CA MET A 190 6.11 -18.68 1.02
C MET A 190 5.54 -17.84 2.17
N ALA A 191 4.48 -17.06 1.94
CA ALA A 191 3.81 -16.30 2.99
C ALA A 191 3.25 -17.21 4.08
N GLN A 192 2.56 -18.28 3.69
CA GLN A 192 1.96 -19.23 4.61
C GLN A 192 3.01 -19.95 5.46
N GLN A 193 4.12 -20.38 4.85
CA GLN A 193 5.24 -20.99 5.59
C GLN A 193 5.78 -20.03 6.66
N HIS A 194 6.02 -18.76 6.31
CA HIS A 194 6.50 -17.77 7.28
C HIS A 194 5.49 -17.51 8.41
N LEU A 195 4.20 -17.44 8.09
CA LEU A 195 3.15 -17.25 9.10
C LEU A 195 2.97 -18.48 10.01
N GLN A 196 3.31 -19.69 9.56
CA GLN A 196 3.31 -20.88 10.40
C GLN A 196 4.50 -20.87 11.38
N VAL A 197 5.70 -20.52 10.90
CA VAL A 197 6.93 -20.49 11.73
C VAL A 197 6.85 -19.43 12.83
N GLU A 198 6.40 -18.21 12.52
CA GLU A 198 6.38 -17.10 13.47
C GLU A 198 5.33 -17.21 14.59
N ALA A 199 4.37 -18.13 14.49
CA ALA A 199 3.50 -18.45 15.63
C ALA A 199 4.30 -18.92 16.87
N THR A 200 5.57 -19.28 16.69
CA THR A 200 6.45 -19.80 17.74
C THR A 200 7.43 -18.77 18.34
N HIS A 201 7.56 -17.57 17.77
CA HIS A 201 8.57 -16.58 18.20
C HIS A 201 7.99 -15.14 18.15
N THR A 202 7.84 -14.50 19.31
CA THR A 202 7.44 -13.08 19.42
C THR A 202 8.70 -12.20 19.39
N PRO A 203 8.92 -11.37 18.34
CA PRO A 203 10.04 -10.44 18.34
C PRO A 203 9.81 -9.31 19.36
N ALA A 204 10.89 -8.86 20.00
CA ALA A 204 10.86 -7.73 20.92
C ALA A 204 10.44 -6.44 20.19
N ALA A 205 9.45 -5.72 20.73
CA ALA A 205 8.95 -4.49 20.16
C ALA A 205 10.03 -3.39 20.18
N VAL A 206 10.26 -2.73 19.05
CA VAL A 206 11.09 -1.53 18.98
C VAL A 206 10.27 -0.38 19.56
N THR A 207 10.73 0.16 20.68
CA THR A 207 10.02 1.12 21.53
C THR A 207 10.37 2.59 21.22
N GLN A 208 10.56 2.94 19.95
CA GLN A 208 10.68 4.36 19.62
C GLN A 208 9.27 4.98 19.56
N PRO A 209 8.99 6.00 20.39
CA PRO A 209 7.70 6.68 20.36
C PRO A 209 7.51 7.39 19.02
N SER A 210 6.26 7.53 18.60
CA SER A 210 5.94 8.26 17.37
C SER A 210 6.37 9.72 17.47
N PRO A 211 7.00 10.28 16.41
CA PRO A 211 7.30 11.70 16.34
C PRO A 211 6.08 12.57 15.97
N LEU A 212 4.95 11.94 15.58
CA LEU A 212 3.76 12.65 15.11
C LEU A 212 3.03 13.36 16.26
N SER A 213 2.59 14.58 15.97
CA SER A 213 1.78 15.41 16.86
C SER A 213 0.31 14.97 16.88
N ALA A 214 -0.45 15.42 17.88
CA ALA A 214 -1.90 15.20 17.92
C ALA A 214 -2.61 15.75 16.66
N THR A 215 -2.12 16.86 16.10
CA THR A 215 -2.63 17.43 14.86
C THR A 215 -2.35 16.56 13.63
N ASP A 216 -1.22 15.85 13.58
CA ASP A 216 -0.94 14.90 12.51
C ASP A 216 -1.93 13.74 12.55
N TRP A 217 -2.20 13.19 13.74
CA TRP A 217 -3.15 12.09 13.93
C TRP A 217 -4.57 12.48 13.58
N GLN A 218 -5.00 13.67 13.99
CA GLN A 218 -6.30 14.22 13.60
C GLN A 218 -6.42 14.33 12.07
N SER A 219 -5.38 14.85 11.39
CA SER A 219 -5.38 14.96 9.94
C SER A 219 -5.46 13.59 9.24
N ILE A 220 -4.76 12.57 9.76
CA ILE A 220 -4.82 11.21 9.21
C ILE A 220 -6.23 10.64 9.38
N LEU A 221 -6.83 10.78 10.56
CA LEU A 221 -8.18 10.29 10.85
C LEU A 221 -9.23 10.97 9.97
N GLU A 222 -9.19 12.30 9.83
CA GLU A 222 -10.09 13.06 8.95
C GLU A 222 -10.00 12.55 7.50
N LYS A 223 -8.79 12.35 6.98
CA LYS A 223 -8.57 11.84 5.62
C LYS A 223 -9.08 10.40 5.43
N LEU A 224 -8.96 9.53 6.44
CA LEU A 224 -9.53 8.18 6.39
C LEU A 224 -11.07 8.22 6.36
N TYR A 225 -11.69 9.07 7.18
CA TYR A 225 -13.15 9.25 7.14
C TYR A 225 -13.64 9.80 5.80
N ASP A 226 -12.95 10.81 5.25
CA ASP A 226 -13.29 11.39 3.95
C ASP A 226 -13.20 10.35 2.84
N ARG A 227 -12.16 9.50 2.86
CA ARG A 227 -12.02 8.37 1.93
C ARG A 227 -13.20 7.41 2.03
N LYS A 228 -13.54 6.96 3.25
CA LYS A 228 -14.65 6.01 3.48
C LYS A 228 -15.99 6.61 3.03
N LYS A 229 -16.20 7.91 3.28
CA LYS A 229 -17.38 8.64 2.81
C LYS A 229 -17.44 8.71 1.28
N GLN A 230 -16.32 8.96 0.61
CA GLN A 230 -16.26 8.96 -0.86
C GLN A 230 -16.55 7.57 -1.44
N GLU A 231 -16.02 6.50 -0.85
CA GLU A 231 -16.33 5.12 -1.27
C GLU A 231 -17.81 4.78 -1.13
N GLN A 232 -18.44 5.18 -0.01
CA GLN A 232 -19.88 5.02 0.19
C GLN A 232 -20.71 5.79 -0.84
N LEU A 233 -20.29 7.02 -1.20
CA LEU A 233 -20.95 7.82 -2.24
C LEU A 233 -20.82 7.17 -3.62
N VAL A 234 -19.63 6.69 -3.98
CA VAL A 234 -19.39 5.97 -5.25
C VAL A 234 -20.20 4.68 -5.31
N LEU A 235 -20.28 3.93 -4.21
CA LEU A 235 -21.17 2.77 -4.09
C LEU A 235 -22.64 3.18 -4.23
N ALA A 236 -23.06 4.33 -3.69
CA ALA A 236 -24.44 4.81 -3.82
C ALA A 236 -24.79 5.29 -5.25
N GLU A 237 -23.85 5.92 -5.96
CA GLU A 237 -24.04 6.51 -7.29
C GLU A 237 -23.80 5.52 -8.44
N GLY A 238 -23.02 4.45 -8.23
CA GLY A 238 -22.56 3.54 -9.29
C GLY A 238 -22.81 2.05 -9.07
N ASP A 239 -23.63 1.62 -8.10
CA ASP A 239 -23.73 0.21 -7.69
C ASP A 239 -24.04 -0.78 -8.84
N PRO A 240 -23.08 -1.62 -9.28
CA PRO A 240 -23.34 -2.71 -10.22
C PRO A 240 -24.18 -3.83 -9.57
N ARG A 241 -24.24 -3.91 -8.23
CA ARG A 241 -25.02 -4.93 -7.48
C ARG A 241 -26.52 -4.60 -7.51
N ARG A 242 -26.92 -3.33 -7.63
CA ARG A 242 -28.29 -2.89 -7.98
C ARG A 242 -28.77 -3.51 -9.28
N TYR A 243 -27.90 -3.55 -10.28
CA TYR A 243 -28.20 -4.19 -11.57
C TYR A 243 -28.04 -5.71 -11.54
N ARG A 244 -27.29 -6.30 -10.59
CA ARG A 244 -27.24 -7.76 -10.42
C ARG A 244 -28.54 -8.32 -9.86
N THR A 245 -29.18 -7.62 -8.91
CA THR A 245 -30.51 -8.02 -8.40
C THR A 245 -31.59 -7.79 -9.46
N LEU A 246 -31.51 -6.68 -10.22
CA LEU A 246 -32.42 -6.43 -11.35
C LEU A 246 -32.24 -7.46 -12.48
N ALA A 247 -31.00 -7.76 -12.89
CA ALA A 247 -30.70 -8.74 -13.93
C ALA A 247 -31.07 -10.17 -13.51
N ALA A 248 -30.92 -10.52 -12.23
CA ALA A 248 -31.39 -11.81 -11.70
C ALA A 248 -32.93 -11.92 -11.68
N SER A 249 -33.65 -10.83 -11.42
CA SER A 249 -35.13 -10.80 -11.48
C SER A 249 -35.69 -10.84 -12.91
N MET A 250 -34.94 -10.36 -13.90
CA MET A 250 -35.32 -10.38 -15.32
C MET A 250 -34.97 -11.70 -16.04
N ALA A 251 -34.16 -12.56 -15.41
CA ALA A 251 -33.72 -13.84 -15.96
C ALA A 251 -34.52 -15.05 -15.44
N GLN A 252 -35.52 -14.85 -14.57
CA GLN A 252 -36.44 -15.93 -14.20
C GLN A 252 -37.54 -16.05 -15.27
N PRO A 253 -37.75 -17.24 -15.87
CA PRO A 253 -38.92 -17.47 -16.70
C PRO A 253 -40.16 -17.37 -15.82
N SER A 254 -41.15 -16.62 -16.28
CA SER A 254 -42.50 -16.59 -15.72
C SER A 254 -43.13 -17.96 -15.88
N ASP A 255 -42.92 -18.84 -14.90
CA ASP A 255 -43.66 -20.09 -14.80
C ASP A 255 -45.10 -19.78 -14.37
N GLY A 256 -46.03 -20.16 -15.25
CA GLY A 256 -47.41 -20.42 -14.88
C GLY A 256 -48.44 -19.50 -15.51
N VAL A 257 -48.97 -19.90 -16.68
CA VAL A 257 -50.42 -20.11 -16.81
C VAL A 257 -50.61 -21.36 -17.68
N GLN A 258 -50.94 -22.48 -17.03
CA GLN A 258 -51.66 -23.58 -17.68
C GLN A 258 -53.14 -23.16 -17.80
N VAL A 259 -53.68 -23.24 -19.01
CA VAL A 259 -55.10 -23.56 -19.29
C VAL A 259 -55.10 -24.56 -20.43
#